data_AF-A0A6P5KWD6-F1
#
_entry.id   AF-A0A6P5KWD6-F1
#
_cell.length_a   1.000
_cell.length_b   1.000
_cell.length_c   1.000
_cell.angle_alpha   90.00
_cell.angle_beta   90.00
_cell.angle_gamma   90.00
#
_symmetry.space_group_name_H-M   'P 1'
#
loop_
_entity.id
_entity.type
_entity.pdbx_description
1 polymer ?
#
loop_
_entity_poly.entity_id
_entity_poly.type
_entity_poly.pdbx_seq_one_letter_code
_entity_poly.pdbx_strand_id
1 'polypeptide(L)'
;MEELSEALASSFSVSQDLNSPSAPHPRLSQYKSKYSSLEQGERRRKLLELQKSKRLDYVNHARRLAEDDWAGMDNEDDKEEEGMDVDTGKKLPRRYANQLMLSEWLIDVPSDLGQEWIVVVCPVGKRALVVASKGSTMAYTKSGYCVNRFPSLLPGGNKHTSSTGKDYTILDCIYSELNQTYYVLDVMCWRGHPVYDCQTDFRFYWMHSKLPEEQGLGEKTRLNPFKFVGLKNFPCTPESLCKVLSMDFPFEVDGLLFYHKQTHYSPGSTPLVGWLRPYMVSDVLGVTVPAGPLTTKPDYAVHQLQQIIEHKRSKKEANEMHLDEASENGRYELEYLSTPKLADAPNSQMEATSLMEN
;
A
#
# COMPACT_ATOMS: atom_id res chain seq x y z
N MET A 1 30.88 5.67 1.84
CA MET A 1 30.04 4.57 2.40
C MET A 1 28.62 5.05 2.67
N GLU A 2 28.43 6.22 3.28
CA GLU A 2 27.11 6.77 3.59
C GLU A 2 26.26 7.10 2.36
N GLU A 3 26.82 7.73 1.33
CA GLU A 3 26.12 7.97 0.05
C GLU A 3 25.67 6.69 -0.66
N LEU A 4 26.47 5.62 -0.57
CA LEU A 4 26.11 4.31 -1.14
C LEU A 4 24.95 3.68 -0.34
N SER A 5 24.98 3.80 0.98
CA SER A 5 23.89 3.37 1.86
C SER A 5 22.61 4.15 1.58
N GLU A 6 22.70 5.47 1.39
CA GLU A 6 21.57 6.33 1.04
C GLU A 6 20.99 5.96 -0.33
N ALA A 7 21.84 5.76 -1.35
CA ALA A 7 21.41 5.37 -2.69
C ALA A 7 20.67 4.02 -2.68
N LEU A 8 21.21 3.03 -1.96
CA LEU A 8 20.61 1.70 -1.87
C LEU A 8 19.29 1.73 -1.08
N ALA A 9 19.23 2.46 0.04
CA ALA A 9 18.02 2.53 0.86
C ALA A 9 16.89 3.38 0.22
N SER A 10 17.23 4.44 -0.52
CA SER A 10 16.24 5.38 -1.06
C SER A 10 15.70 5.01 -2.44
N SER A 11 16.51 4.35 -3.28
CA SER A 11 16.26 4.24 -4.72
C SER A 11 16.21 2.81 -5.26
N PHE A 12 16.49 1.79 -4.44
CA PHE A 12 16.41 0.39 -4.86
C PHE A 12 15.02 -0.20 -4.61
N SER A 13 14.20 -0.33 -5.66
CA SER A 13 12.90 -0.99 -5.60
C SER A 13 12.60 -1.68 -6.94
N VAL A 14 12.07 -2.91 -6.86
CA VAL A 14 11.70 -3.69 -8.05
C VAL A 14 10.30 -3.33 -8.54
N SER A 15 9.32 -3.19 -7.64
CA SER A 15 7.93 -2.90 -8.01
C SER A 15 7.62 -1.39 -8.11
N GLN A 16 8.50 -0.52 -7.62
CA GLN A 16 8.37 0.94 -7.63
C GLN A 16 7.06 1.48 -7.00
N ASP A 17 6.38 0.67 -6.17
CA ASP A 17 5.15 1.06 -5.49
C ASP A 17 5.39 2.19 -4.50
N LEU A 18 4.51 3.20 -4.54
CA LEU A 18 4.58 4.32 -3.59
C LEU A 18 4.16 3.87 -2.18
N ASN A 19 4.89 4.32 -1.16
CA ASN A 19 4.56 4.13 0.26
C ASN A 19 4.26 2.66 0.66
N SER A 20 4.99 1.70 0.08
CA SER A 20 4.74 0.28 0.29
C SER A 20 4.97 -0.16 1.76
N PRO A 21 4.04 -0.92 2.36
CA PRO A 21 4.22 -1.54 3.68
C PRO A 21 5.35 -2.59 3.76
N SER A 22 5.91 -3.00 2.61
CA SER A 22 7.08 -3.87 2.56
C SER A 22 8.35 -3.17 3.04
N ALA A 23 8.38 -1.83 2.99
CA ALA A 23 9.42 -0.99 3.57
C ALA A 23 8.92 -0.36 4.89
N PRO A 24 9.83 0.08 5.79
CA PRO A 24 9.44 0.80 6.99
C PRO A 24 8.58 2.04 6.67
N HIS A 25 7.72 2.41 7.62
CA HIS A 25 6.88 3.61 7.48
C HIS A 25 7.76 4.83 7.16
N PRO A 26 7.45 5.68 6.17
CA PRO A 26 8.36 6.76 5.73
C PRO A 26 8.80 7.75 6.82
N ARG A 27 7.95 7.99 7.84
CA ARG A 27 8.33 8.78 9.04
C ARG A 27 9.43 8.14 9.91
N LEU A 28 9.57 6.83 9.83
CA LEU A 28 10.56 6.02 10.56
C LEU A 28 11.76 5.62 9.68
N SER A 29 11.81 6.10 8.43
CA SER A 29 12.94 5.88 7.55
C SER A 29 14.00 6.95 7.76
N GLN A 30 15.27 6.55 7.86
CA GLN A 30 16.42 7.46 7.96
C GLN A 30 16.58 8.29 6.67
N TYR A 31 16.39 7.64 5.52
CA TYR A 31 16.46 8.27 4.19
C TYR A 31 15.07 8.43 3.59
N LYS A 32 14.87 9.55 2.88
CA LYS A 32 13.63 9.77 2.11
C LYS A 32 13.70 8.91 0.84
N SER A 33 12.81 7.94 0.70
CA SER A 33 12.71 7.17 -0.52
C SER A 33 12.15 8.02 -1.66
N LYS A 34 12.65 7.82 -2.89
CA LYS A 34 12.04 8.42 -4.09
C LYS A 34 10.59 7.97 -4.30
N TYR A 35 10.25 6.80 -3.77
CA TYR A 35 8.91 6.22 -3.82
C TYR A 35 8.07 6.55 -2.59
N SER A 36 8.52 7.49 -1.74
CA SER A 36 7.72 8.02 -0.64
C SER A 36 7.01 9.29 -1.07
N SER A 37 5.69 9.25 -1.25
CA SER A 37 4.88 10.42 -1.60
C SER A 37 3.97 10.82 -0.44
N LEU A 38 4.06 12.10 -0.04
CA LEU A 38 3.16 12.68 0.97
C LEU A 38 1.77 13.00 0.40
N GLU A 39 1.60 13.01 -0.92
CA GLU A 39 0.36 13.41 -1.58
C GLU A 39 -0.53 12.20 -1.86
N GLN A 40 -1.22 11.69 -0.83
CA GLN A 40 -2.20 10.61 -1.01
C GLN A 40 -3.58 11.16 -1.40
N GLY A 41 -3.98 12.32 -0.87
CA GLY A 41 -5.30 12.93 -1.11
C GLY A 41 -5.68 13.10 -2.58
N GLU A 42 -4.81 13.70 -3.40
CA GLU A 42 -5.11 13.90 -4.82
C GLU A 42 -5.20 12.59 -5.60
N ARG A 43 -4.32 11.64 -5.30
CA ARG A 43 -4.30 10.31 -5.95
C ARG A 43 -5.57 9.53 -5.61
N ARG A 44 -6.04 9.60 -4.36
CA ARG A 44 -7.31 9.01 -3.93
C ARG A 44 -8.48 9.57 -4.75
N ARG A 45 -8.59 10.90 -4.87
CA ARG A 45 -9.65 11.56 -5.66
C ARG A 45 -9.64 11.11 -7.12
N LYS A 46 -8.47 11.12 -7.76
CA LYS A 46 -8.31 10.68 -9.16
C LYS A 46 -8.71 9.21 -9.36
N LEU A 47 -8.34 8.31 -8.43
CA LEU A 47 -8.73 6.90 -8.49
C LEU A 47 -10.23 6.69 -8.30
N LEU A 48 -10.86 7.43 -7.38
CA LEU A 48 -12.31 7.39 -7.15
C LEU A 48 -13.11 7.92 -8.36
N GLU A 49 -12.56 8.87 -9.11
CA GLU A 49 -13.13 9.33 -10.38
C GLU A 49 -12.94 8.28 -11.49
N LEU A 50 -11.75 7.69 -11.59
CA LEU A 50 -11.44 6.68 -12.61
C LEU A 50 -12.32 5.43 -12.45
N GLN A 51 -12.56 4.95 -11.24
CA GLN A 51 -13.40 3.77 -11.02
C GLN A 51 -14.88 3.98 -11.45
N LYS A 52 -15.36 5.22 -11.56
CA LYS A 52 -16.71 5.52 -12.04
C LYS A 52 -16.83 5.39 -13.56
N SER A 53 -15.75 5.64 -14.30
CA SER A 53 -15.72 5.56 -15.76
C SER A 53 -15.24 4.20 -16.27
N LYS A 54 -14.39 3.52 -15.50
CA LYS A 54 -13.78 2.24 -15.88
C LYS A 54 -14.81 1.11 -15.84
N ARG A 55 -15.04 0.46 -16.98
CA ARG A 55 -15.80 -0.79 -17.09
C ARG A 55 -14.84 -1.91 -17.45
N LEU A 56 -14.35 -2.62 -16.44
CA LEU A 56 -13.51 -3.80 -16.64
C LEU A 56 -14.39 -5.05 -16.66
N ASP A 57 -13.96 -6.05 -17.43
CA ASP A 57 -14.65 -7.33 -17.51
C ASP A 57 -14.25 -8.25 -16.35
N TYR A 58 -14.66 -7.87 -15.15
CA TYR A 58 -14.40 -8.63 -13.93
C TYR A 58 -15.13 -9.98 -13.90
N VAL A 59 -16.20 -10.14 -14.69
CA VAL A 59 -16.90 -11.42 -14.85
C VAL A 59 -15.98 -12.43 -15.51
N ASN A 60 -15.38 -12.08 -16.65
CA ASN A 60 -14.42 -12.97 -17.29
C ASN A 60 -13.17 -13.14 -16.43
N HIS A 61 -12.66 -12.09 -15.79
CA HIS A 61 -11.51 -12.20 -14.90
C HIS A 61 -11.74 -13.21 -13.75
N ALA A 62 -12.89 -13.13 -13.08
CA ALA A 62 -13.24 -14.04 -12.00
C ALA A 62 -13.41 -15.50 -12.50
N ARG A 63 -14.01 -15.68 -13.69
CA ARG A 63 -14.13 -17.01 -14.33
C ARG A 63 -12.75 -17.59 -14.63
N ARG A 64 -11.81 -16.80 -15.17
CA ARG A 64 -10.44 -17.25 -15.48
C ARG A 64 -9.72 -17.76 -14.22
N LEU A 65 -9.83 -17.02 -13.12
CA LEU A 65 -9.28 -17.43 -11.82
C LEU A 65 -9.91 -18.74 -11.30
N ALA A 66 -11.20 -18.95 -11.54
CA ALA A 66 -11.91 -20.14 -11.08
C ALA A 66 -11.66 -21.37 -11.95
N GLU A 67 -11.51 -21.20 -13.26
CA GLU A 67 -11.41 -22.29 -14.22
C GLU A 67 -9.97 -22.66 -14.58
N ASP A 68 -9.01 -21.81 -14.23
CA ASP A 68 -7.61 -21.83 -14.68
C ASP A 68 -7.47 -21.73 -16.20
N ASP A 69 -8.41 -21.04 -16.84
CA ASP A 69 -8.48 -20.83 -18.28
C ASP A 69 -7.89 -19.46 -18.63
N TRP A 70 -6.70 -19.45 -19.22
CA TRP A 70 -5.96 -18.23 -19.60
C TRP A 70 -5.78 -18.10 -21.11
N ALA A 71 -6.52 -18.89 -21.89
CA ALA A 71 -6.42 -18.86 -23.34
C ALA A 71 -6.79 -17.46 -23.89
N GLY A 72 -5.92 -16.91 -24.73
CA GLY A 72 -6.10 -15.60 -25.37
C GLY A 72 -5.51 -14.41 -24.64
N MET A 73 -4.72 -14.62 -23.57
CA MET A 73 -3.94 -13.55 -22.90
C MET A 73 -2.46 -13.50 -23.32
N ASP A 74 -2.04 -14.38 -24.22
CA ASP A 74 -0.69 -14.32 -24.78
C ASP A 74 -0.56 -13.03 -25.61
N ASN A 75 0.44 -12.19 -25.27
CA ASN A 75 1.00 -11.06 -26.04
C ASN A 75 0.74 -9.61 -25.57
N GLU A 76 0.67 -9.30 -24.27
CA GLU A 76 0.97 -7.90 -23.85
C GLU A 76 2.14 -7.81 -22.85
N ASP A 77 2.26 -8.73 -21.87
CA ASP A 77 3.33 -8.64 -20.85
C ASP A 77 4.64 -9.37 -21.20
N ASP A 78 4.65 -10.26 -22.20
CA ASP A 78 5.83 -11.07 -22.58
C ASP A 78 6.74 -10.40 -23.64
N LYS A 79 6.49 -9.13 -24.00
CA LYS A 79 7.29 -8.42 -25.02
C LYS A 79 8.46 -7.59 -24.50
N GLU A 80 8.71 -7.51 -23.19
CA GLU A 80 9.75 -6.62 -22.63
C GLU A 80 10.99 -7.30 -22.03
N GLU A 81 11.13 -8.64 -22.07
CA GLU A 81 12.36 -9.32 -21.61
C GLU A 81 13.00 -10.21 -22.69
N GLU A 82 13.48 -9.61 -23.79
CA GLU A 82 14.61 -10.21 -24.54
C GLU A 82 15.93 -9.71 -23.95
N GLY A 83 16.38 -10.36 -22.87
CA GLY A 83 17.64 -10.06 -22.19
C GLY A 83 18.29 -11.31 -21.61
N MET A 84 19.11 -11.98 -22.44
CA MET A 84 20.09 -13.04 -22.15
C MET A 84 19.62 -14.29 -21.37
N ASP A 85 19.62 -15.40 -22.10
CA ASP A 85 19.51 -16.79 -21.63
C ASP A 85 20.45 -17.11 -20.45
N VAL A 86 19.85 -17.46 -19.31
CA VAL A 86 20.40 -18.42 -18.36
C VAL A 86 19.26 -19.37 -17.99
N ASP A 87 19.49 -20.66 -18.23
CA ASP A 87 18.63 -21.82 -17.99
C ASP A 87 17.72 -21.64 -16.74
N THR A 88 16.47 -21.19 -16.95
CA THR A 88 15.46 -21.09 -15.88
C THR A 88 14.43 -22.18 -16.09
N GLY A 89 14.46 -23.19 -15.21
CA GLY A 89 13.41 -24.20 -15.13
C GLY A 89 12.03 -23.55 -15.17
N LYS A 90 11.17 -24.03 -16.08
CA LYS A 90 9.78 -23.60 -16.35
C LYS A 90 9.24 -22.60 -15.32
N LYS A 91 9.37 -21.29 -15.58
CA LYS A 91 8.76 -20.24 -14.76
C LYS A 91 7.26 -20.55 -14.67
N LEU A 92 6.78 -20.93 -13.48
CA LEU A 92 5.35 -21.13 -13.24
C LEU A 92 4.65 -19.82 -13.61
N PRO A 93 3.62 -19.86 -14.47
CA PRO A 93 3.01 -18.62 -14.95
C PRO A 93 2.41 -17.84 -13.78
N ARG A 94 2.72 -16.54 -13.69
CA ARG A 94 2.33 -15.59 -12.63
C ARG A 94 0.81 -15.28 -12.59
N ARG A 95 -0.02 -16.20 -13.09
CA ARG A 95 -1.47 -16.07 -13.32
C ARG A 95 -2.27 -15.70 -12.06
N TYR A 96 -1.86 -16.23 -10.92
CA TYR A 96 -2.46 -15.96 -9.60
C TYR A 96 -1.70 -14.90 -8.79
N ALA A 97 -0.63 -14.31 -9.34
CA ALA A 97 0.14 -13.28 -8.68
C ALA A 97 -0.58 -11.93 -8.72
N ASN A 98 -0.31 -11.07 -7.74
CA ASN A 98 -0.77 -9.68 -7.71
C ASN A 98 -2.30 -9.50 -7.81
N GLN A 99 -3.07 -10.51 -7.42
CA GLN A 99 -4.54 -10.50 -7.44
C GLN A 99 -5.16 -9.79 -6.22
N LEU A 100 -4.34 -9.43 -5.23
CA LEU A 100 -4.79 -8.83 -3.98
C LEU A 100 -4.69 -7.31 -4.03
N MET A 101 -5.66 -6.63 -3.44
CA MET A 101 -5.60 -5.19 -3.24
C MET A 101 -4.69 -4.90 -2.04
N LEU A 102 -3.63 -4.14 -2.25
CA LEU A 102 -2.59 -3.85 -1.27
C LEU A 102 -2.71 -2.40 -0.80
N SER A 103 -2.60 -2.19 0.50
CA SER A 103 -2.60 -0.87 1.11
C SER A 103 -1.25 -0.17 0.97
N GLU A 104 -1.27 1.15 0.96
CA GLU A 104 -0.11 1.98 1.29
C GLU A 104 -0.02 2.23 2.81
N TRP A 105 1.13 2.67 3.31
CA TRP A 105 1.16 3.31 4.63
C TRP A 105 0.20 4.51 4.67
N LEU A 106 -0.59 4.65 5.75
CA LEU A 106 -1.43 5.82 5.95
C LEU A 106 -0.57 6.98 6.48
N ILE A 107 -0.24 7.93 5.61
CA ILE A 107 0.64 9.06 5.95
C ILE A 107 -0.16 10.36 5.97
N ASP A 108 -0.87 10.60 4.87
CA ASP A 108 -1.75 11.75 4.69
C ASP A 108 -3.17 11.34 5.11
N VAL A 109 -3.57 11.84 6.27
CA VAL A 109 -4.83 11.46 6.93
C VAL A 109 -5.99 12.19 6.23
N PRO A 110 -6.98 11.45 5.69
CA PRO A 110 -8.17 12.05 5.10
C PRO A 110 -8.91 12.93 6.11
N SER A 111 -9.34 14.13 5.71
CA SER A 111 -10.15 15.01 6.56
C SER A 111 -11.53 14.43 6.89
N ASP A 112 -12.03 13.55 6.02
CA ASP A 112 -13.30 12.84 6.10
C ASP A 112 -13.16 11.42 6.68
N LEU A 113 -12.03 11.10 7.34
CA LEU A 113 -11.74 9.75 7.87
C LEU A 113 -12.90 9.16 8.68
N GLY A 114 -13.48 9.93 9.60
CA GLY A 114 -14.57 9.44 10.45
C GLY A 114 -15.88 9.14 9.71
N GLN A 115 -16.07 9.68 8.50
CA GLN A 115 -17.31 9.61 7.73
C GLN A 115 -17.20 8.63 6.56
N GLU A 116 -16.13 8.71 5.76
CA GLU A 116 -15.99 7.95 4.52
C GLU A 116 -15.05 6.74 4.63
N TRP A 117 -14.47 6.48 5.81
CA TRP A 117 -13.55 5.36 6.01
C TRP A 117 -14.01 4.40 7.09
N ILE A 118 -13.56 3.15 6.95
CA ILE A 118 -13.79 2.06 7.90
C ILE A 118 -12.47 1.37 8.22
N VAL A 119 -12.32 0.94 9.47
CA VAL A 119 -11.11 0.27 9.96
C VAL A 119 -11.35 -1.21 10.16
N VAL A 120 -10.39 -2.03 9.77
CA VAL A 120 -10.36 -3.48 10.01
C VAL A 120 -9.12 -3.84 10.81
N VAL A 121 -9.32 -4.54 11.92
CA VAL A 121 -8.25 -5.06 12.76
C VAL A 121 -7.74 -6.36 12.16
N CYS A 122 -6.45 -6.40 11.82
CA CYS A 122 -5.86 -7.51 11.09
C CYS A 122 -5.05 -8.41 12.03
N PRO A 123 -5.24 -9.75 11.96
CA PRO A 123 -4.44 -10.70 12.70
C PRO A 123 -3.02 -10.82 12.15
N VAL A 124 -2.08 -11.22 13.00
CA VAL A 124 -0.77 -11.74 12.56
C VAL A 124 -1.00 -13.01 11.75
N GLY A 125 -0.51 -13.00 10.51
CA GLY A 125 -0.68 -14.13 9.61
C GLY A 125 -0.20 -13.87 8.19
N LYS A 126 -0.43 -14.85 7.31
CA LYS A 126 -0.01 -14.81 5.91
C LYS A 126 -1.18 -14.41 5.03
N ARG A 127 -1.02 -13.32 4.29
CA ARG A 127 -2.01 -12.88 3.30
C ARG A 127 -2.14 -13.92 2.17
N ALA A 128 -3.36 -14.31 1.84
CA ALA A 128 -3.65 -15.34 0.86
C ALA A 128 -4.88 -15.01 0.01
N LEU A 129 -4.73 -15.16 -1.32
CA LEU A 129 -5.86 -15.28 -2.24
C LEU A 129 -6.45 -16.68 -2.07
N VAL A 130 -7.75 -16.78 -1.80
CA VAL A 130 -8.44 -18.06 -1.69
C VAL A 130 -9.40 -18.22 -2.86
N VAL A 131 -9.26 -19.31 -3.61
CA VAL A 131 -10.13 -19.67 -4.74
C VAL A 131 -10.78 -21.01 -4.44
N ALA A 132 -12.09 -21.02 -4.23
CA ALA A 132 -12.91 -22.23 -4.10
C ALA A 132 -13.62 -22.49 -5.42
N SER A 133 -13.28 -23.59 -6.09
CA SER A 133 -13.80 -23.93 -7.42
C SER A 133 -13.67 -25.45 -7.68
N LYS A 134 -14.57 -25.99 -8.52
CA LYS A 134 -14.54 -27.39 -9.02
C LYS A 134 -14.37 -28.43 -7.90
N GLY A 135 -14.94 -28.18 -6.72
CA GLY A 135 -14.97 -29.09 -5.58
C GLY A 135 -13.71 -29.08 -4.70
N SER A 136 -12.85 -28.07 -4.81
CA SER A 136 -11.65 -27.89 -3.99
C SER A 136 -11.38 -26.41 -3.74
N THR A 137 -10.63 -26.10 -2.69
CA THR A 137 -10.21 -24.74 -2.33
C THR A 137 -8.69 -24.65 -2.39
N MET A 138 -8.18 -23.61 -3.04
CA MET A 138 -6.76 -23.35 -3.21
C MET A 138 -6.40 -22.00 -2.59
N ALA A 139 -5.27 -21.93 -1.90
CA ALA A 139 -4.75 -20.72 -1.29
C ALA A 139 -3.43 -20.32 -1.94
N TYR A 140 -3.33 -19.08 -2.40
CA TYR A 140 -2.16 -18.55 -3.11
C TYR A 140 -1.55 -17.37 -2.36
N THR A 141 -0.22 -17.25 -2.41
CA THR A 141 0.50 -16.07 -1.91
C THR A 141 0.29 -14.85 -2.81
N LYS A 142 0.74 -13.67 -2.36
CA LYS A 142 0.81 -12.45 -3.19
C LYS A 142 1.60 -12.68 -4.51
N SER A 143 2.62 -13.53 -4.48
CA SER A 143 3.43 -13.90 -5.64
C SER A 143 2.78 -14.96 -6.54
N GLY A 144 1.57 -15.43 -6.21
CA GLY A 144 0.83 -16.43 -6.98
C GLY A 144 1.24 -17.87 -6.72
N TYR A 145 2.08 -18.14 -5.72
CA TYR A 145 2.46 -19.49 -5.35
C TYR A 145 1.32 -20.18 -4.60
N CYS A 146 0.88 -21.34 -5.07
CA CYS A 146 -0.14 -22.15 -4.41
C CYS A 146 0.44 -22.80 -3.15
N VAL A 147 0.06 -22.29 -1.98
CA VAL A 147 0.53 -22.76 -0.67
C VAL A 147 -0.17 -24.04 -0.27
N ASN A 148 -1.48 -24.15 -0.54
CA ASN A 148 -2.27 -25.27 -0.06
C ASN A 148 -3.49 -25.52 -0.96
N ARG A 149 -3.92 -26.78 -1.01
CA ARG A 149 -5.13 -27.25 -1.66
C ARG A 149 -5.89 -28.16 -0.70
N PHE A 150 -7.13 -27.80 -0.37
CA PHE A 150 -7.93 -28.47 0.65
C PHE A 150 -9.43 -28.42 0.30
N PRO A 151 -10.27 -29.31 0.86
CA PRO A 151 -11.72 -29.14 0.78
C PRO A 151 -12.17 -28.02 1.72
N SER A 152 -13.18 -27.23 1.35
CA SER A 152 -13.81 -26.28 2.27
C SER A 152 -15.32 -26.24 2.09
N LEU A 153 -16.03 -25.71 3.07
CA LEU A 153 -17.48 -25.48 2.97
C LEU A 153 -17.83 -24.20 2.19
N LEU A 154 -16.85 -23.52 1.59
CA LEU A 154 -17.14 -22.42 0.68
C LEU A 154 -17.89 -22.94 -0.56
N PRO A 155 -18.75 -22.11 -1.18
CA PRO A 155 -19.39 -22.48 -2.44
C PRO A 155 -18.34 -22.76 -3.54
N GLY A 156 -18.41 -23.94 -4.15
CA GLY A 156 -17.41 -24.43 -5.10
C GLY A 156 -16.23 -25.18 -4.45
N GLY A 157 -16.08 -25.14 -3.13
CA GLY A 157 -14.94 -25.68 -2.38
C GLY A 157 -15.02 -27.17 -2.01
N ASN A 158 -16.17 -27.82 -2.25
CA ASN A 158 -16.41 -29.23 -1.95
C ASN A 158 -17.23 -29.89 -3.06
N LYS A 159 -16.95 -31.17 -3.35
CA LYS A 159 -17.69 -31.99 -4.33
C LYS A 159 -19.18 -32.09 -4.02
N HIS A 160 -19.57 -31.99 -2.74
CA HIS A 160 -20.98 -32.02 -2.33
C HIS A 160 -21.72 -30.71 -2.61
N THR A 161 -21.02 -29.57 -2.58
CA THR A 161 -21.60 -28.25 -2.85
C THR A 161 -21.45 -27.82 -4.30
N SER A 162 -20.72 -28.58 -5.13
CA SER A 162 -20.47 -28.28 -6.54
C SER A 162 -21.52 -28.87 -7.49
N SER A 163 -22.80 -28.90 -7.13
CA SER A 163 -23.87 -29.49 -7.94
C SER A 163 -24.07 -28.79 -9.29
N THR A 164 -23.72 -27.50 -9.38
CA THR A 164 -23.99 -26.64 -10.54
C THR A 164 -22.78 -26.44 -11.46
N GLY A 165 -21.59 -26.91 -11.05
CA GLY A 165 -20.33 -26.83 -11.81
C GLY A 165 -19.78 -25.42 -12.07
N LYS A 166 -20.60 -24.37 -11.85
CA LYS A 166 -20.30 -22.95 -12.09
C LYS A 166 -20.15 -22.13 -10.81
N ASP A 167 -20.37 -22.73 -9.66
CA ASP A 167 -20.25 -22.04 -8.37
C ASP A 167 -18.77 -21.97 -7.99
N TYR A 168 -18.24 -20.75 -7.95
CA TYR A 168 -16.91 -20.47 -7.45
C TYR A 168 -16.92 -19.26 -6.52
N THR A 169 -15.98 -19.25 -5.59
CA THR A 169 -15.82 -18.20 -4.59
C THR A 169 -14.38 -17.74 -4.57
N ILE A 170 -14.17 -16.43 -4.57
CA ILE A 170 -12.84 -15.81 -4.51
C ILE A 170 -12.83 -14.86 -3.32
N LEU A 171 -11.94 -15.12 -2.37
CA LEU A 171 -11.81 -14.37 -1.12
C LEU A 171 -10.38 -13.84 -0.96
N ASP A 172 -10.28 -12.74 -0.24
CA ASP A 172 -9.02 -12.20 0.24
C ASP A 172 -8.91 -12.45 1.75
N CYS A 173 -7.92 -13.23 2.16
CA CYS A 173 -7.82 -13.78 3.50
C CYS A 173 -6.46 -13.52 4.15
N ILE A 174 -6.43 -13.51 5.48
CA ILE A 174 -5.21 -13.63 6.29
C ILE A 174 -5.26 -14.97 7.01
N TYR A 175 -4.33 -15.86 6.66
CA TYR A 175 -4.21 -17.15 7.32
C TYR A 175 -3.40 -17.02 8.61
N SER A 176 -4.05 -17.32 9.74
CA SER A 176 -3.38 -17.44 11.03
C SER A 176 -3.01 -18.90 11.29
N GLU A 177 -1.71 -19.18 11.40
CA GLU A 177 -1.19 -20.53 11.63
C GLU A 177 -1.58 -21.07 13.00
N LEU A 178 -1.52 -20.22 14.03
CA LEU A 178 -1.87 -20.56 15.41
C LEU A 178 -3.32 -21.03 15.53
N ASN A 179 -4.23 -20.30 14.89
CA ASN A 179 -5.67 -20.57 14.97
C ASN A 179 -6.16 -21.54 13.88
N GLN A 180 -5.31 -21.92 12.93
CA GLN A 180 -5.66 -22.67 11.71
C GLN A 180 -6.93 -22.11 11.03
N THR A 181 -6.98 -20.78 10.92
CA THR A 181 -8.16 -20.02 10.49
C THR A 181 -7.77 -19.07 9.37
N TYR A 182 -8.53 -19.11 8.28
CA TYR A 182 -8.52 -18.06 7.26
C TYR A 182 -9.47 -16.95 7.71
N TYR A 183 -8.88 -15.85 8.19
CA TYR A 183 -9.63 -14.64 8.48
C TYR A 183 -9.93 -13.93 7.17
N VAL A 184 -11.21 -13.90 6.79
CA VAL A 184 -11.64 -13.28 5.54
C VAL A 184 -11.60 -11.77 5.73
N LEU A 185 -10.73 -11.09 4.98
CA LEU A 185 -10.68 -9.63 4.94
C LEU A 185 -11.64 -9.08 3.89
N ASP A 186 -11.75 -9.73 2.74
CA ASP A 186 -12.56 -9.24 1.63
C ASP A 186 -13.15 -10.35 0.78
N VAL A 187 -14.15 -10.00 -0.03
CA VAL A 187 -14.82 -10.88 -0.99
C VAL A 187 -14.78 -10.25 -2.38
N MET A 188 -14.30 -11.03 -3.36
CA MET A 188 -14.22 -10.58 -4.75
C MET A 188 -15.20 -11.33 -5.64
N CYS A 189 -15.54 -12.57 -5.28
CA CYS A 189 -16.59 -13.34 -5.93
C CYS A 189 -17.27 -14.28 -4.93
N TRP A 190 -18.59 -14.39 -4.99
CA TRP A 190 -19.36 -15.33 -4.18
C TRP A 190 -20.39 -16.07 -5.04
N ARG A 191 -20.34 -17.41 -5.07
CA ARG A 191 -21.24 -18.25 -5.89
C ARG A 191 -21.29 -17.82 -7.37
N GLY A 192 -20.14 -17.48 -7.95
CA GLY A 192 -20.04 -17.03 -9.34
C GLY A 192 -20.47 -15.59 -9.61
N HIS A 193 -20.88 -14.84 -8.57
CA HIS A 193 -21.18 -13.40 -8.67
C HIS A 193 -19.94 -12.57 -8.29
N PRO A 194 -19.22 -11.99 -9.27
CA PRO A 194 -18.12 -11.08 -8.99
C PRO A 194 -18.65 -9.77 -8.39
N VAL A 195 -17.95 -9.25 -7.39
CA VAL A 195 -18.28 -8.00 -6.69
C VAL A 195 -17.09 -7.02 -6.72
N TYR A 196 -16.17 -7.16 -7.67
CA TYR A 196 -15.02 -6.26 -7.85
C TYR A 196 -15.45 -4.80 -8.03
N ASP A 197 -16.50 -4.56 -8.83
CA ASP A 197 -17.08 -3.23 -9.09
C ASP A 197 -17.97 -2.70 -7.95
N CYS A 198 -18.07 -3.42 -6.84
CA CYS A 198 -18.84 -2.97 -5.70
C CYS A 198 -17.96 -2.22 -4.71
N GLN A 199 -18.56 -1.22 -4.07
CA GLN A 199 -17.95 -0.44 -2.99
C GLN A 199 -17.60 -1.34 -1.79
N THR A 200 -16.58 -0.95 -1.01
CA THR A 200 -16.08 -1.73 0.13
C THR A 200 -17.14 -1.96 1.20
N ASP A 201 -17.94 -0.95 1.51
CA ASP A 201 -19.01 -1.07 2.51
C ASP A 201 -20.04 -2.13 2.12
N PHE A 202 -20.44 -2.18 0.85
CA PHE A 202 -21.28 -3.25 0.30
C PHE A 202 -20.58 -4.60 0.36
N ARG A 203 -19.31 -4.70 -0.08
CA ARG A 203 -18.55 -5.96 -0.05
C ARG A 203 -18.44 -6.52 1.37
N PHE A 204 -18.14 -5.66 2.34
CA PHE A 204 -18.05 -6.05 3.75
C PHE A 204 -19.41 -6.44 4.32
N TYR A 205 -20.47 -5.67 4.05
CA TYR A 205 -21.83 -6.03 4.44
C TYR A 205 -22.22 -7.41 3.86
N TRP A 206 -21.98 -7.61 2.57
CA TRP A 206 -22.26 -8.86 1.88
C TRP A 206 -21.51 -10.03 2.50
N MET A 207 -20.19 -9.90 2.69
CA MET A 207 -19.35 -10.89 3.37
C MET A 207 -19.89 -11.25 4.76
N HIS A 208 -20.23 -10.24 5.58
CA HIS A 208 -20.74 -10.44 6.93
C HIS A 208 -22.13 -11.08 6.97
N SER A 209 -22.93 -10.90 5.91
CA SER A 209 -24.21 -11.61 5.75
C SER A 209 -24.03 -13.05 5.26
N LYS A 210 -23.11 -13.30 4.32
CA LYS A 210 -22.97 -14.58 3.63
C LYS A 210 -22.13 -15.61 4.35
N LEU A 211 -21.07 -15.21 5.05
CA LEU A 211 -20.24 -16.17 5.78
C LEU A 211 -21.02 -16.92 6.88
N PRO A 212 -21.91 -16.27 7.69
CA PRO A 212 -22.69 -16.98 8.69
C PRO A 212 -23.81 -17.86 8.13
N GLU A 213 -24.27 -17.61 6.90
CA GLU A 213 -25.26 -18.46 6.22
C GLU A 213 -24.70 -19.86 5.91
N GLU A 214 -23.39 -19.99 5.72
CA GLU A 214 -22.73 -21.28 5.45
C GLU A 214 -22.50 -22.06 6.76
N GLN A 215 -23.35 -23.05 7.00
CA GLN A 215 -23.32 -23.87 8.22
C GLN A 215 -21.96 -24.56 8.42
N GLY A 216 -21.35 -24.36 9.58
CA GLY A 216 -20.10 -25.01 9.95
C GLY A 216 -18.84 -24.44 9.27
N LEU A 217 -18.94 -23.35 8.50
CA LEU A 217 -17.79 -22.72 7.85
C LEU A 217 -16.75 -22.18 8.86
N GLY A 218 -17.23 -21.71 10.02
CA GLY A 218 -16.42 -21.28 11.15
C GLY A 218 -15.92 -22.42 12.05
N GLU A 219 -16.21 -23.68 11.72
CA GLU A 219 -15.87 -24.86 12.51
C GLU A 219 -14.93 -25.81 11.76
N LYS A 220 -14.11 -26.53 12.51
CA LYS A 220 -13.19 -27.51 11.94
C LYS A 220 -13.90 -28.85 11.79
N THR A 221 -14.08 -29.30 10.55
CA THR A 221 -14.69 -30.58 10.23
C THR A 221 -13.83 -31.35 9.22
N ARG A 222 -14.15 -32.62 8.95
CA ARG A 222 -13.43 -33.40 7.92
C ARG A 222 -13.55 -32.78 6.53
N LEU A 223 -14.67 -32.10 6.25
CA LEU A 223 -14.94 -31.43 4.97
C LEU A 223 -14.49 -29.96 4.96
N ASN A 224 -14.09 -29.43 6.14
CA ASN A 224 -13.61 -28.07 6.34
C ASN A 224 -12.45 -28.06 7.36
N PRO A 225 -11.24 -28.44 6.95
CA PRO A 225 -10.10 -28.55 7.86
C PRO A 225 -9.61 -27.19 8.38
N PHE A 226 -9.95 -26.10 7.68
CA PHE A 226 -9.63 -24.73 8.07
C PHE A 226 -10.90 -23.90 8.25
N LYS A 227 -10.98 -23.16 9.36
CA LYS A 227 -12.11 -22.28 9.64
C LYS A 227 -12.03 -21.03 8.76
N PHE A 228 -13.16 -20.52 8.30
CA PHE A 228 -13.26 -19.20 7.68
C PHE A 228 -14.07 -18.28 8.58
N VAL A 229 -13.49 -17.14 8.95
CA VAL A 229 -14.11 -16.17 9.87
C VAL A 229 -13.95 -14.77 9.29
N GLY A 230 -15.06 -14.06 9.09
CA GLY A 230 -15.02 -12.68 8.60
C GLY A 230 -14.43 -11.72 9.63
N LEU A 231 -13.50 -10.86 9.21
CA LEU A 231 -12.95 -9.81 10.05
C LEU A 231 -13.97 -8.69 10.22
N LYS A 232 -14.23 -8.31 11.48
CA LYS A 232 -15.12 -7.19 11.80
C LYS A 232 -14.49 -5.88 11.33
N ASN A 233 -15.32 -5.01 10.78
CA ASN A 233 -14.96 -3.63 10.48
C ASN A 233 -15.66 -2.68 11.47
N PHE A 234 -15.07 -1.50 11.66
CA PHE A 234 -15.58 -0.48 12.57
C PHE A 234 -15.50 0.91 11.92
N PRO A 235 -16.32 1.87 12.36
CA PRO A 235 -16.19 3.27 11.97
C PRO A 235 -14.84 3.86 12.42
N CYS A 236 -14.32 4.84 11.69
CA CYS A 236 -13.07 5.53 12.03
C CYS A 236 -13.28 6.83 12.84
N THR A 237 -14.38 6.96 13.59
CA THR A 237 -14.52 8.11 14.51
C THR A 237 -13.54 7.98 15.68
N PRO A 238 -13.09 9.09 16.31
CA PRO A 238 -12.16 9.02 17.43
C PRO A 238 -12.62 8.10 18.56
N GLU A 239 -13.92 8.11 18.89
CA GLU A 239 -14.50 7.27 19.95
C GLU A 239 -14.50 5.79 19.56
N SER A 240 -14.79 5.50 18.28
CA SER A 240 -14.77 4.14 17.74
C SER A 240 -13.34 3.59 17.75
N LEU A 241 -12.36 4.37 17.31
CA LEU A 241 -10.94 3.99 17.33
C LEU A 241 -10.44 3.72 18.75
N CYS A 242 -10.82 4.55 19.72
CA CYS A 242 -10.52 4.31 21.12
C CYS A 242 -11.08 2.96 21.60
N LYS A 243 -12.35 2.68 21.29
CA LYS A 243 -13.00 1.42 21.68
C LYS A 243 -12.28 0.23 21.03
N VAL A 244 -12.02 0.29 19.73
CA VAL A 244 -11.36 -0.79 18.98
C VAL A 244 -9.97 -1.10 19.54
N LEU A 245 -9.20 -0.08 19.94
CA LEU A 245 -7.88 -0.27 20.55
C LEU A 245 -7.92 -0.83 21.97
N SER A 246 -9.06 -0.74 22.66
CA SER A 246 -9.29 -1.37 23.97
C SER A 246 -9.94 -2.76 23.89
N MET A 247 -10.36 -3.20 22.70
CA MET A 247 -11.02 -4.49 22.55
C MET A 247 -10.03 -5.64 22.55
N ASP A 248 -10.45 -6.77 23.12
CA ASP A 248 -9.76 -8.04 22.99
C ASP A 248 -10.15 -8.72 21.68
N PHE A 249 -9.15 -9.26 20.98
CA PHE A 249 -9.34 -10.01 19.74
C PHE A 249 -8.94 -11.48 19.96
N PRO A 250 -9.58 -12.43 19.26
CA PRO A 250 -9.26 -13.86 19.38
C PRO A 250 -7.95 -14.24 18.66
N PHE A 251 -7.11 -13.27 18.37
CA PHE A 251 -5.86 -13.38 17.63
C PHE A 251 -4.92 -12.23 18.03
N GLU A 252 -3.63 -12.45 17.83
CA GLU A 252 -2.64 -11.38 17.94
C GLU A 252 -2.84 -10.36 16.81
N VAL A 253 -2.90 -9.08 17.16
CA VAL A 253 -3.15 -8.00 16.20
C VAL A 253 -1.84 -7.57 15.54
N ASP A 254 -1.80 -7.62 14.21
CA ASP A 254 -0.67 -7.16 13.41
C ASP A 254 -0.75 -5.64 13.13
N GLY A 255 -1.95 -5.18 12.79
CA GLY A 255 -2.20 -3.78 12.47
C GLY A 255 -3.62 -3.49 12.02
N LEU A 256 -3.81 -2.27 11.55
CA LEU A 256 -5.10 -1.70 11.19
C LEU A 256 -5.09 -1.32 9.71
N LEU A 257 -6.08 -1.81 8.98
CA LEU A 257 -6.35 -1.37 7.61
C LEU A 257 -7.52 -0.40 7.58
N PHE A 258 -7.31 0.74 6.94
CA PHE A 258 -8.30 1.80 6.76
C PHE A 258 -8.76 1.78 5.31
N TYR A 259 -9.99 1.39 5.07
CA TYR A 259 -10.58 1.34 3.73
C TYR A 259 -11.45 2.56 3.49
N HIS A 260 -11.33 3.17 2.31
CA HIS A 260 -12.33 4.10 1.82
C HIS A 260 -13.62 3.32 1.48
N LYS A 261 -14.78 3.75 1.99
CA LYS A 261 -16.06 3.04 1.80
C LYS A 261 -16.37 2.81 0.33
N GLN A 262 -16.14 3.82 -0.50
CA GLN A 262 -16.50 3.80 -1.91
C GLN A 262 -15.48 3.10 -2.84
N THR A 263 -14.35 2.56 -2.34
CA THR A 263 -13.37 1.95 -3.26
C THR A 263 -13.88 0.63 -3.84
N HIS A 264 -13.71 0.45 -5.15
CA HIS A 264 -13.85 -0.86 -5.79
C HIS A 264 -12.66 -1.74 -5.41
N TYR A 265 -12.79 -3.05 -5.59
CA TYR A 265 -11.67 -3.97 -5.37
C TYR A 265 -10.77 -3.97 -6.61
N SER A 266 -9.62 -3.30 -6.51
CA SER A 266 -8.61 -3.25 -7.57
C SER A 266 -7.32 -3.94 -7.11
N PRO A 267 -6.89 -5.03 -7.78
CA PRO A 267 -5.61 -5.67 -7.47
C PRO A 267 -4.43 -4.70 -7.61
N GLY A 268 -3.42 -4.84 -6.75
CA GLY A 268 -2.25 -3.96 -6.70
C GLY A 268 -2.28 -2.93 -5.56
N SER A 269 -1.23 -2.11 -5.46
CA SER A 269 -1.10 -1.07 -4.43
C SER A 269 -2.06 0.10 -4.67
N THR A 270 -2.71 0.58 -3.61
CA THR A 270 -3.65 1.71 -3.69
C THR A 270 -3.62 2.60 -2.45
N PRO A 271 -3.68 3.94 -2.59
CA PRO A 271 -3.81 4.87 -1.47
C PRO A 271 -5.24 4.92 -0.89
N LEU A 272 -6.21 4.23 -1.51
CA LEU A 272 -7.60 4.10 -1.01
C LEU A 272 -7.73 3.08 0.13
N VAL A 273 -6.64 2.34 0.40
CA VAL A 273 -6.50 1.52 1.60
C VAL A 273 -5.21 1.91 2.31
N GLY A 274 -5.32 2.35 3.56
CA GLY A 274 -4.20 2.74 4.41
C GLY A 274 -3.85 1.68 5.44
N TRP A 275 -2.57 1.51 5.74
CA TRP A 275 -2.07 0.61 6.78
C TRP A 275 -1.40 1.38 7.91
N LEU A 276 -1.66 1.00 9.15
CA LEU A 276 -0.92 1.44 10.33
C LEU A 276 -0.68 0.29 11.31
N ARG A 277 0.45 0.35 12.02
CA ARG A 277 0.63 -0.43 13.24
C ARG A 277 -0.20 0.18 14.38
N PRO A 278 -0.70 -0.62 15.35
CA PRO A 278 -1.60 -0.10 16.37
C PRO A 278 -0.97 1.02 17.23
N TYR A 279 0.32 0.93 17.53
CA TYR A 279 1.08 1.97 18.25
C TYR A 279 1.27 3.28 17.47
N MET A 280 1.08 3.29 16.14
CA MET A 280 1.21 4.48 15.30
C MET A 280 -0.06 5.33 15.28
N VAL A 281 -1.19 4.79 15.72
CA VAL A 281 -2.51 5.44 15.59
C VAL A 281 -2.54 6.79 16.29
N SER A 282 -1.98 6.86 17.50
CA SER A 282 -1.96 8.11 18.27
C SER A 282 -1.11 9.20 17.60
N ASP A 283 0.09 8.83 17.12
CA ASP A 283 1.01 9.77 16.48
C ASP A 283 0.53 10.23 15.09
N VAL A 284 -0.10 9.33 14.32
CA VAL A 284 -0.48 9.61 12.92
C VAL A 284 -1.84 10.30 12.85
N LEU A 285 -2.84 9.82 13.59
CA LEU A 285 -4.20 10.36 13.55
C LEU A 285 -4.42 11.50 14.56
N GLY A 286 -3.49 11.71 15.50
CA GLY A 286 -3.62 12.75 16.52
C GLY A 286 -4.75 12.48 17.53
N VAL A 287 -5.17 11.22 17.68
CA VAL A 287 -6.22 10.83 18.62
C VAL A 287 -5.63 10.35 19.94
N THR A 288 -6.32 10.63 21.03
CA THR A 288 -6.02 10.03 22.33
C THR A 288 -6.34 8.54 22.26
N VAL A 289 -5.42 7.69 22.70
CA VAL A 289 -5.60 6.24 22.69
C VAL A 289 -5.50 5.70 24.13
N PRO A 290 -6.29 4.67 24.47
CA PRO A 290 -6.21 4.04 25.77
C PRO A 290 -4.86 3.35 25.95
N ALA A 291 -4.30 3.39 27.16
CA ALA A 291 -3.08 2.64 27.45
C ALA A 291 -3.38 1.13 27.44
N GLY A 292 -2.73 0.39 26.54
CA GLY A 292 -2.87 -1.07 26.46
C GLY A 292 -1.79 -1.72 25.60
N PRO A 293 -1.77 -3.06 25.52
CA PRO A 293 -0.77 -3.81 24.76
C PRO A 293 -0.67 -3.36 23.29
N LEU A 294 -1.78 -2.98 22.67
CA LEU A 294 -1.82 -2.52 21.28
C LEU A 294 -1.20 -1.13 21.10
N THR A 295 -1.26 -0.26 22.10
CA THR A 295 -0.80 1.13 21.99
C THR A 295 0.63 1.31 22.51
N THR A 296 1.18 0.31 23.18
CA THR A 296 2.57 0.33 23.67
C THR A 296 3.53 0.34 22.48
N LYS A 297 4.39 1.37 22.41
CA LYS A 297 5.44 1.45 21.39
C LYS A 297 6.52 0.42 21.70
N PRO A 298 6.94 -0.41 20.75
CA PRO A 298 8.02 -1.36 20.97
C PRO A 298 9.37 -0.63 21.04
N ASP A 299 10.32 -1.17 21.81
CA ASP A 299 11.63 -0.54 22.07
C ASP A 299 12.39 -0.22 20.78
N TYR A 300 12.32 -1.10 19.77
CA TYR A 300 12.97 -0.85 18.48
C TYR A 300 12.45 0.43 17.81
N ALA A 301 11.15 0.72 17.94
CA ALA A 301 10.56 1.91 17.32
C ALA A 301 11.04 3.17 18.05
N VAL A 302 11.15 3.10 19.39
CA VAL A 302 11.69 4.20 20.21
C VAL A 302 13.15 4.48 19.83
N HIS A 303 13.97 3.44 19.75
CA HIS A 303 15.38 3.57 19.35
C HIS A 303 15.54 4.08 17.91
N GLN A 304 14.72 3.61 16.96
CA GLN A 304 14.73 4.13 15.59
C GLN A 304 14.38 5.62 15.54
N LEU A 305 13.37 6.07 16.29
CA LEU A 305 13.06 7.51 16.37
C LEU A 305 14.24 8.32 16.94
N GLN A 306 14.89 7.82 18.00
CA GLN A 306 16.06 8.50 18.60
C GLN A 306 17.20 8.64 17.59
N GLN A 307 17.54 7.56 16.88
CA GLN A 307 18.57 7.58 15.84
C GLN A 307 18.24 8.55 14.70
N ILE A 308 16.97 8.62 14.29
CA ILE A 308 16.53 9.57 13.24
C ILE A 308 16.66 11.01 13.72
N ILE A 309 16.32 11.29 14.99
CA ILE A 309 16.46 12.63 15.57
C ILE A 309 17.94 13.02 15.62
N GLU A 310 18.81 12.12 16.08
CA GLU A 310 20.25 12.35 16.15
C GLU A 310 20.86 12.56 14.75
N HIS A 311 20.48 11.75 13.77
CA HIS A 311 20.95 11.89 12.39
C HIS A 311 20.45 13.18 11.72
N LYS A 312 19.20 13.60 11.98
CA LYS A 312 18.70 14.89 11.49
C LYS A 312 19.40 16.07 12.16
N ARG A 313 19.75 15.92 13.44
CA ARG A 313 20.50 16.93 14.20
C ARG A 313 21.92 17.06 13.65
N SER A 314 22.64 15.96 13.48
CA SER A 314 24.00 15.98 12.94
C SER A 314 24.04 16.52 11.50
N LYS A 315 23.06 16.18 10.65
CA LYS A 315 22.95 16.73 9.29
C LYS A 315 22.63 18.22 9.29
N LYS A 316 21.86 18.71 10.27
CA LYS A 316 21.60 20.14 10.46
C LYS A 316 22.85 20.87 10.92
N GLU A 317 23.56 20.33 11.91
CA GLU A 317 24.82 20.89 12.42
C GLU A 317 25.92 20.90 11.34
N ALA A 318 26.03 19.83 10.54
CA ALA A 318 26.96 19.77 9.41
C ALA A 318 26.62 20.79 8.31
N ASN A 319 25.33 20.98 8.00
CA ASN A 319 24.91 22.03 7.06
C ASN A 319 25.17 23.44 7.61
N GLU A 320 24.96 23.68 8.90
CA GLU A 320 25.25 24.96 9.57
C GLU A 320 26.76 25.25 9.57
N MET A 321 27.62 24.25 9.83
CA MET A 321 29.08 24.39 9.69
C MET A 321 29.53 24.67 8.25
N HIS A 322 28.91 24.02 7.25
CA HIS A 322 29.23 24.23 5.83
C HIS A 322 28.79 25.62 5.33
N LEU A 323 27.75 26.21 5.95
CA LEU A 323 27.31 27.58 5.72
C LEU A 323 28.25 28.60 6.38
N ASP A 324 28.76 28.31 7.58
CA ASP A 324 29.75 29.14 8.27
C ASP A 324 31.11 29.11 7.56
N GLU A 325 31.59 27.96 7.09
CA GLU A 325 32.83 27.86 6.28
C GLU A 325 32.69 28.56 4.91
N ALA A 326 31.50 28.55 4.31
CA ALA A 326 31.22 29.34 3.10
C ALA A 326 31.19 30.85 3.37
N SER A 327 30.84 31.26 4.60
CA SER A 327 30.86 32.66 5.03
C SER A 327 32.29 33.15 5.38
N GLU A 328 33.15 32.27 5.91
CA GLU A 328 34.56 32.59 6.21
C GLU A 328 35.44 32.61 4.94
N ASN A 329 35.15 31.76 3.95
CA ASN A 329 35.87 31.74 2.67
C ASN A 329 35.34 32.77 1.64
N GLY A 330 34.34 33.58 2.01
CA GLY A 330 33.71 34.59 1.16
C GLY A 330 34.44 35.94 1.06
N ARG A 331 35.69 36.05 1.54
CA ARG A 331 36.53 37.23 1.27
C ARG A 331 37.20 37.09 -0.09
N TYR A 332 36.46 37.38 -1.15
CA TYR A 332 37.07 37.71 -2.44
C TYR A 332 37.89 39.00 -2.30
N GLU A 333 39.21 38.88 -2.40
CA GLU A 333 40.08 40.01 -2.71
C GLU A 333 39.62 40.64 -4.04
N LEU A 334 39.27 41.93 -3.98
CA LEU A 334 39.01 42.77 -5.14
C LEU A 334 40.33 43.00 -5.88
N GLU A 335 40.73 42.05 -6.72
CA GLU A 335 41.70 42.31 -7.78
C GLU A 335 40.98 42.74 -9.06
N TYR A 336 41.34 43.93 -9.49
CA TYR A 336 40.81 44.67 -10.62
C TYR A 336 40.91 43.90 -11.94
N LEU A 337 39.77 43.67 -12.61
CA LEU A 337 39.75 43.44 -14.05
C LEU A 337 39.03 44.61 -14.73
N SER A 338 39.84 45.60 -15.10
CA SER A 338 39.49 46.73 -15.94
C SER A 338 38.87 46.26 -17.27
N THR A 339 37.63 46.68 -17.54
CA THR A 339 37.06 46.71 -18.90
C THR A 339 37.90 47.60 -19.81
N PRO A 340 38.30 47.16 -21.02
CA PRO A 340 39.00 48.01 -21.98
C PRO A 340 38.08 49.13 -22.47
N LYS A 341 38.50 50.38 -22.34
CA LYS A 341 37.84 51.54 -22.96
C LYS A 341 38.13 51.54 -24.47
N LEU A 342 37.08 51.73 -25.26
CA LEU A 342 37.15 52.07 -26.67
C LEU A 342 37.95 53.35 -26.87
N ALA A 343 38.98 53.26 -27.71
CA ALA A 343 39.68 54.40 -28.27
C ALA A 343 38.83 55.00 -29.39
N ASP A 344 38.74 56.33 -29.47
CA ASP A 344 38.95 57.03 -30.74
C ASP A 344 39.29 58.52 -30.54
N ALA A 345 40.50 58.85 -31.02
CA ALA A 345 40.95 60.02 -31.78
C ALA A 345 40.89 61.47 -31.18
N PRO A 346 41.70 62.41 -31.74
CA PRO A 346 42.35 63.47 -30.98
C PRO A 346 41.62 64.83 -30.93
N ASN A 347 42.02 65.59 -29.91
CA ASN A 347 41.81 67.01 -29.63
C ASN A 347 41.53 67.94 -30.83
N SER A 348 40.45 68.75 -30.75
CA SER A 348 40.50 70.19 -31.08
C SER A 348 39.37 70.99 -30.42
N GLN A 349 39.79 71.96 -29.61
CA GLN A 349 39.29 73.34 -29.41
C GLN A 349 37.78 73.66 -29.23
N MET A 350 37.53 74.21 -28.04
CA MET A 350 36.87 75.50 -27.73
C MET A 350 35.37 75.76 -28.04
N GLU A 351 34.79 76.36 -26.99
CA GLU A 351 33.65 77.27 -26.92
C GLU A 351 32.24 76.73 -26.59
N ALA A 352 31.72 77.35 -25.53
CA ALA A 352 30.38 77.25 -25.02
C ALA A 352 29.43 78.13 -25.85
N THR A 353 28.17 77.72 -25.98
CA THR A 353 26.98 78.58 -25.79
C THR A 353 25.68 77.76 -25.85
N SER A 354 24.97 77.78 -24.72
CA SER A 354 23.53 77.95 -24.49
C SER A 354 22.43 77.57 -25.51
N LEU A 355 21.28 77.16 -24.91
CA LEU A 355 19.86 77.18 -25.35
C LEU A 355 19.39 75.90 -26.09
N MET A 356 18.50 75.09 -25.50
CA MET A 356 17.04 75.20 -25.29
C MET A 356 16.18 74.95 -26.54
N GLU A 357 15.09 74.18 -26.31
CA GLU A 357 13.93 73.89 -27.17
C GLU A 357 14.18 72.90 -28.33
N ASN A 358 13.35 71.89 -28.60
CA ASN A 358 12.02 71.47 -28.11
C ASN A 358 11.91 69.94 -28.19
#